data_AF-W9US48-F1
#
_entry.id   AF-W9US48-F1
#
_cell.length_a   1.000
_cell.length_b   1.000
_cell.length_c   1.000
_cell.angle_alpha   90.00
_cell.angle_beta   90.00
_cell.angle_gamma   90.00
#
_symmetry.space_group_name_H-M   'P 1'
#
loop_
_entity.id
_entity.type
_entity.pdbx_description
1 polymer ?
#
loop_
_entity_poly.entity_id
_entity_poly.type
_entity_poly.pdbx_seq_one_letter_code
_entity_poly.pdbx_strand_id
1 'polypeptide(L)'
;MGGFAAATGMIIISTMTLATMTSNHLVLPLCEKIKWLEPLQGYLLQVRWFTAALVLLSSYTLAMVLSNSYFLAAMGLISFAGILQLLPAVFLGMFWRKGNSVGAFCGLFVGYILWGWTLIIPSMINEGWLPLSLLEEGPFGITWLRPEAFLGVDFLPPLIHSVFWSMFFNILCYIAGSWFYHPQKHERSLTREFLAAMLSKGQLSGKARPTGLDAYIALEPKLLEAYDLLVRYLSKEKADEAISRITEDLQVETKSHITIIELMEFHRMLEHILAGSIGAASAHTAIEERIQYNEREAADLKALYSHIVSELQGQSRVDETKSDGGGYLFLDQMQSQIDDLEAQVSRQKKQIEALEAKLDQRYEEIFNYRVEVQKLKVESDTLRKRLAEDSTSE
;
A
#
# COMPACT_ATOMS: atom_id res chain seq x y z
N MET A 1 -4.78 42.99 -13.19
CA MET A 1 -4.63 41.84 -14.11
C MET A 1 -4.15 40.59 -13.37
N GLY A 2 -2.94 40.59 -12.77
CA GLY A 2 -2.38 39.39 -12.11
C GLY A 2 -3.23 38.79 -10.98
N GLY A 3 -3.78 39.62 -10.08
CA GLY A 3 -4.64 39.13 -8.98
C GLY A 3 -5.94 38.47 -9.45
N PHE A 4 -6.55 38.98 -10.53
CA PHE A 4 -7.76 38.39 -11.10
C PHE A 4 -7.46 37.03 -11.75
N ALA A 5 -6.36 36.91 -12.49
CA ALA A 5 -5.91 35.65 -13.08
C ALA A 5 -5.52 34.60 -12.02
N ALA A 6 -4.90 35.04 -10.91
CA ALA A 6 -4.58 34.15 -9.79
C ALA A 6 -5.85 33.63 -9.10
N ALA A 7 -6.83 34.51 -8.86
CA ALA A 7 -8.09 34.13 -8.25
C ALA A 7 -8.90 33.16 -9.12
N THR A 8 -9.03 33.44 -10.43
CA THR A 8 -9.74 32.53 -11.34
C THR A 8 -9.03 31.18 -11.46
N GLY A 9 -7.69 31.17 -11.54
CA GLY A 9 -6.90 29.93 -11.51
C GLY A 9 -7.15 29.09 -10.26
N MET A 10 -7.14 29.70 -9.08
CA MET A 10 -7.40 29.01 -7.82
C MET A 10 -8.82 28.44 -7.75
N ILE A 11 -9.84 29.18 -8.22
CA ILE A 11 -11.23 28.70 -8.25
C ILE A 11 -11.36 27.48 -9.16
N ILE A 12 -10.77 27.52 -10.37
CA ILE A 12 -10.85 26.42 -11.33
C ILE A 12 -10.19 25.16 -10.75
N ILE A 13 -8.96 25.27 -10.23
CA ILE A 13 -8.20 24.13 -9.70
C ILE A 13 -8.91 23.53 -8.46
N SER A 14 -9.36 24.38 -7.53
CA SER A 14 -10.03 23.92 -6.29
C SER A 14 -11.37 23.25 -6.58
N THR A 15 -12.14 23.78 -7.53
CA THR A 15 -13.42 23.18 -7.93
C THR A 15 -13.21 21.83 -8.62
N MET A 16 -12.24 21.75 -9.55
CA MET A 16 -11.97 20.52 -10.29
C MET A 16 -11.46 19.40 -9.38
N THR A 17 -10.57 19.73 -8.44
CA THR A 17 -10.06 18.79 -7.45
C THR A 17 -11.17 18.31 -6.52
N LEU A 18 -12.01 19.22 -5.99
CA LEU A 18 -13.12 18.85 -5.12
C LEU A 18 -14.17 17.99 -5.83
N ALA A 19 -14.51 18.32 -7.08
CA ALA A 19 -15.43 17.51 -7.88
C ALA A 19 -14.87 16.11 -8.18
N THR A 20 -13.57 16.02 -8.45
CA THR A 20 -12.88 14.74 -8.68
C THR A 20 -12.88 13.88 -7.41
N MET A 21 -12.51 14.45 -6.26
CA MET A 21 -12.49 13.76 -4.97
C MET A 21 -13.89 13.32 -4.54
N THR A 22 -14.91 14.18 -4.73
CA THR A 22 -16.30 13.88 -4.39
C THR A 22 -16.86 12.76 -5.27
N SER A 23 -16.58 12.78 -6.57
CA SER A 23 -17.02 11.71 -7.48
C SER A 23 -16.41 10.36 -7.09
N ASN A 24 -15.11 10.34 -6.77
CA ASN A 24 -14.38 9.10 -6.53
C ASN A 24 -14.65 8.53 -5.13
N HIS A 25 -14.68 9.37 -4.10
CA HIS A 25 -14.81 8.92 -2.71
C HIS A 25 -16.25 8.88 -2.21
N LEU A 26 -17.18 9.55 -2.89
CA LEU A 26 -18.59 9.59 -2.47
C LEU A 26 -19.50 8.92 -3.49
N VAL A 27 -19.46 9.34 -4.76
CA VAL A 27 -20.45 8.87 -5.75
C VAL A 27 -20.21 7.41 -6.13
N LEU A 28 -18.98 7.04 -6.47
CA LEU A 28 -18.64 5.68 -6.89
C LEU A 28 -19.02 4.60 -5.84
N PRO A 29 -18.61 4.70 -4.56
CA PRO A 29 -18.99 3.71 -3.56
C PRO A 29 -20.49 3.69 -3.24
N LEU A 30 -21.20 4.82 -3.42
CA LEU A 30 -22.66 4.85 -3.30
C LEU A 30 -23.33 4.08 -4.46
N CYS A 31 -22.81 4.20 -5.68
CA CYS A 31 -23.30 3.46 -6.84
C CYS A 31 -23.11 1.94 -6.69
N GLU A 32 -21.99 1.51 -6.08
CA GLU A 32 -21.72 0.09 -5.82
C GLU A 32 -22.65 -0.48 -4.74
N LYS A 33 -22.94 0.30 -3.68
CA LYS A 33 -23.84 -0.15 -2.60
C LYS A 33 -25.32 -0.13 -2.99
N ILE A 34 -25.72 0.75 -3.92
CA ILE A 34 -27.12 0.97 -4.27
C ILE A 34 -27.33 0.63 -5.76
N LYS A 35 -27.92 -0.53 -6.04
CA LYS A 35 -28.14 -1.05 -7.41
C LYS A 35 -28.86 -0.09 -8.37
N TRP A 36 -29.68 0.83 -7.87
CA TRP A 36 -30.36 1.83 -8.71
C TRP A 36 -29.41 2.93 -9.25
N LEU A 37 -28.26 3.12 -8.60
CA LEU A 37 -27.25 4.10 -9.00
C LEU A 37 -26.16 3.51 -9.91
N GLU A 38 -26.19 2.20 -10.19
CA GLU A 38 -25.29 1.51 -11.12
C GLU A 38 -25.14 2.19 -12.51
N PRO A 39 -26.22 2.68 -13.18
CA PRO A 39 -26.06 3.35 -14.47
C PRO A 39 -25.23 4.64 -14.40
N LEU A 40 -25.09 5.28 -13.23
CA LEU A 40 -24.26 6.47 -13.08
C LEU A 40 -22.75 6.17 -13.21
N GLN A 41 -22.33 4.91 -13.06
CA GLN A 41 -20.92 4.51 -13.25
C GLN A 41 -20.44 4.80 -14.68
N GLY A 42 -21.31 4.61 -15.68
CA GLY A 42 -21.01 4.93 -17.08
C GLY A 42 -20.97 6.43 -17.41
N TYR A 43 -21.47 7.28 -16.50
CA TYR A 43 -21.57 8.73 -16.67
C TYR A 43 -20.70 9.51 -15.67
N LEU A 44 -19.62 8.90 -15.17
CA LEU A 44 -18.75 9.51 -14.15
C LEU A 44 -18.24 10.90 -14.56
N LEU A 45 -18.00 11.11 -15.86
CA LEU A 45 -17.55 12.40 -16.37
C LEU A 45 -18.63 13.47 -16.20
N GLN A 46 -19.88 13.18 -16.57
CA GLN A 46 -21.02 14.10 -16.42
C GLN A 46 -21.32 14.38 -14.95
N VAL A 47 -21.24 13.36 -14.09
CA VAL A 47 -21.39 13.51 -12.63
C VAL A 47 -20.35 14.49 -12.08
N ARG A 48 -19.10 14.40 -12.54
CA ARG A 48 -18.03 15.33 -12.12
C ARG A 48 -18.33 16.76 -12.54
N TRP A 49 -18.78 16.98 -13.79
CA TRP A 49 -19.18 18.31 -14.27
C TRP A 49 -20.37 18.88 -13.49
N PHE A 50 -21.36 18.05 -13.19
CA PHE A 50 -22.51 18.43 -12.37
C PHE A 50 -22.07 18.81 -10.94
N THR A 51 -21.18 18.02 -10.34
CA THR A 51 -20.62 18.30 -9.01
C THR A 51 -19.84 19.61 -9.01
N ALA A 52 -19.01 19.86 -10.03
CA ALA A 52 -18.28 21.11 -10.18
C ALA A 52 -19.24 22.32 -10.31
N ALA A 53 -20.30 22.18 -11.10
CA ALA A 53 -21.33 23.22 -11.25
C ALA A 53 -22.04 23.49 -9.91
N LEU A 54 -22.38 22.45 -9.15
CA LEU A 54 -23.05 22.56 -7.85
C LEU A 54 -22.15 23.22 -6.80
N VAL A 55 -20.85 22.88 -6.78
CA VAL A 55 -19.85 23.52 -5.91
C VAL A 55 -19.71 25.00 -6.24
N LEU A 56 -19.62 25.36 -7.53
CA LEU A 56 -19.52 26.76 -7.96
C LEU A 56 -20.78 27.55 -7.61
N LEU A 57 -21.95 26.97 -7.85
CA LEU A 57 -23.23 27.60 -7.54
C LEU A 57 -23.37 27.82 -6.03
N SER A 58 -23.05 26.82 -5.22
CA SER A 58 -23.06 26.93 -3.75
C SER A 58 -22.08 27.98 -3.24
N SER A 59 -20.85 27.99 -3.78
CA SER A 59 -19.83 29.00 -3.42
C SER A 59 -20.26 30.42 -3.80
N TYR A 60 -20.90 30.59 -4.96
CA TYR A 60 -21.43 31.87 -5.41
C TYR A 60 -22.59 32.35 -4.52
N THR A 61 -23.54 31.48 -4.20
CA THR A 61 -24.63 31.79 -3.25
C THR A 61 -24.07 32.21 -1.90
N LEU A 62 -23.09 31.48 -1.38
CA LEU A 62 -22.44 31.79 -0.11
C LEU A 62 -21.71 33.15 -0.16
N ALA A 63 -21.03 33.45 -1.26
CA ALA A 63 -20.40 34.76 -1.48
C ALA A 63 -21.42 35.91 -1.52
N MET A 64 -22.63 35.67 -2.01
CA MET A 64 -23.71 36.67 -2.06
C MET A 64 -24.32 36.94 -0.68
N VAL A 65 -24.49 35.90 0.14
CA VAL A 65 -25.08 36.03 1.48
C VAL A 65 -24.10 36.69 2.46
N LEU A 66 -22.80 36.45 2.33
CA LEU A 66 -21.76 36.83 3.29
C LEU A 66 -21.00 38.13 2.90
N SER A 67 -21.66 39.13 2.31
CA SER A 67 -21.00 40.26 1.62
C SER A 67 -20.14 41.22 2.49
N ASN A 68 -19.86 40.89 3.76
CA ASN A 68 -19.04 41.68 4.68
C ASN A 68 -17.56 41.25 4.63
N SER A 69 -16.63 42.19 4.35
CA SER A 69 -15.20 41.88 4.17
C SER A 69 -14.51 41.27 5.41
N TYR A 70 -14.95 41.62 6.62
CA TYR A 70 -14.42 41.02 7.86
C TYR A 70 -14.78 39.53 8.01
N PHE A 71 -15.91 39.11 7.43
CA PHE A 71 -16.39 37.75 7.50
C PHE A 71 -15.50 36.78 6.69
N LEU A 72 -14.95 37.24 5.57
CA LEU A 72 -14.16 36.41 4.67
C LEU A 72 -12.86 35.90 5.32
N ALA A 73 -12.16 36.77 6.06
CA ALA A 73 -10.94 36.39 6.78
C ALA A 73 -11.25 35.44 7.94
N ALA A 74 -12.34 35.68 8.68
CA ALA A 74 -12.79 34.82 9.77
C ALA A 74 -13.17 33.41 9.28
N MET A 75 -13.90 33.31 8.15
CA MET A 75 -14.23 32.03 7.53
C MET A 75 -12.99 31.22 7.11
N GLY A 76 -11.95 31.91 6.63
CA GLY A 76 -10.65 31.29 6.36
C GLY A 76 -10.06 30.65 7.62
N LEU A 77 -9.99 31.39 8.73
CA LEU A 77 -9.47 30.89 10.01
C LEU A 77 -10.28 29.72 10.57
N ILE A 78 -11.61 29.80 10.51
CA ILE A 78 -12.52 28.71 10.94
C ILE A 78 -12.26 27.45 10.09
N SER A 79 -12.14 27.60 8.78
CA SER A 79 -11.86 26.49 7.85
C SER A 79 -10.49 25.86 8.11
N PHE A 80 -9.45 26.68 8.34
CA PHE A 80 -8.13 26.18 8.70
C PHE A 80 -8.14 25.40 10.01
N ALA A 81 -8.85 25.89 11.03
CA ALA A 81 -9.04 25.17 12.29
C ALA A 81 -9.74 23.81 12.07
N GLY A 82 -10.74 23.76 11.16
CA GLY A 82 -11.42 22.51 10.79
C GLY A 82 -10.51 21.50 10.07
N ILE A 83 -9.60 21.96 9.20
CA ILE A 83 -8.62 21.09 8.54
C ILE A 83 -7.57 20.59 9.54
N LEU A 84 -7.15 21.45 10.48
CA LEU A 84 -6.20 21.12 11.54
C LEU A 84 -6.63 19.87 12.30
N GLN A 85 -7.93 19.67 12.46
CA GLN A 85 -8.54 18.52 13.12
C GLN A 85 -8.15 17.16 12.54
N LEU A 86 -7.71 17.11 11.27
CA LEU A 86 -7.24 15.89 10.62
C LEU A 86 -5.80 15.52 11.02
N LEU A 87 -5.01 16.49 11.53
CA LEU A 87 -3.60 16.27 11.85
C LEU A 87 -3.38 15.15 12.88
N PRO A 88 -4.12 15.04 13.99
CA PRO A 88 -3.94 13.95 14.94
C PRO A 88 -4.10 12.58 14.27
N ALA A 89 -5.13 12.41 13.44
CA ALA A 89 -5.38 11.15 12.74
C ALA A 89 -4.21 10.79 11.79
N VAL A 90 -3.70 11.77 11.05
CA VAL A 90 -2.57 11.60 10.12
C VAL A 90 -1.28 11.30 10.88
N PHE A 91 -0.88 12.15 11.83
CA PHE A 91 0.39 12.01 12.54
C PHE A 91 0.40 10.76 13.44
N LEU A 92 -0.62 10.56 14.28
CA LEU A 92 -0.66 9.38 15.13
C LEU A 92 -0.88 8.11 14.28
N GLY A 93 -1.62 8.18 13.18
CA GLY A 93 -1.76 7.03 12.26
C GLY A 93 -0.45 6.63 11.56
N MET A 94 0.41 7.60 11.22
CA MET A 94 1.70 7.33 10.57
C MET A 94 2.77 6.88 11.56
N PHE A 95 2.86 7.51 12.73
CA PHE A 95 3.98 7.30 13.67
C PHE A 95 3.66 6.30 14.79
N TRP A 96 2.38 6.11 15.14
CA TRP A 96 2.00 5.26 16.27
C TRP A 96 1.46 3.91 15.82
N ARG A 97 2.29 2.86 15.97
CA ARG A 97 1.98 1.47 15.59
C ARG A 97 0.69 0.90 16.20
N LYS A 98 0.23 1.46 17.32
CA LYS A 98 -0.99 1.03 18.02
C LYS A 98 -2.24 1.83 17.63
N GLY A 99 -2.11 2.83 16.74
CA GLY A 99 -3.24 3.60 16.24
C GLY A 99 -4.23 2.72 15.47
N ASN A 100 -5.52 2.96 15.69
CA ASN A 100 -6.61 2.17 15.10
C ASN A 100 -7.62 3.07 14.38
N SER A 101 -8.27 2.57 13.33
CA SER A 101 -9.29 3.29 12.54
C SER A 101 -10.46 3.77 13.40
N VAL A 102 -10.92 2.94 14.35
CA VAL A 102 -12.01 3.29 15.29
C VAL A 102 -11.61 4.43 16.21
N GLY A 103 -10.36 4.42 16.69
CA GLY A 103 -9.81 5.51 17.48
C GLY A 103 -9.76 6.80 16.67
N ALA A 104 -9.25 6.73 15.43
CA ALA A 104 -9.14 7.89 14.56
C ALA A 104 -10.53 8.48 14.26
N PHE A 105 -11.51 7.64 13.96
CA PHE A 105 -12.89 8.06 13.73
C PHE A 105 -13.51 8.71 14.98
N CYS A 106 -13.34 8.10 16.15
CA CYS A 106 -13.86 8.65 17.41
C CYS A 106 -13.22 10.01 17.75
N GLY A 107 -11.90 10.13 17.62
CA GLY A 107 -11.17 11.37 17.84
C GLY A 107 -11.60 12.48 16.88
N LEU A 108 -11.68 12.17 15.58
CA LEU A 108 -12.15 13.11 14.57
C LEU A 108 -13.58 13.54 14.84
N PHE A 109 -14.49 12.61 15.14
CA PHE A 109 -15.90 12.90 15.37
C PHE A 109 -16.10 13.83 16.56
N VAL A 110 -15.51 13.48 17.71
CA VAL A 110 -15.62 14.29 18.93
C VAL A 110 -15.07 15.69 18.71
N GLY A 111 -13.90 15.79 18.08
CA GLY A 111 -13.29 17.08 17.93
C GLY A 111 -13.89 17.94 16.81
N TYR A 112 -14.49 17.35 15.75
CA TYR A 112 -15.34 18.11 14.81
C TYR A 112 -16.61 18.64 15.48
N ILE A 113 -17.22 17.86 16.38
CA ILE A 113 -18.37 18.32 17.18
C ILE A 113 -17.96 19.51 18.06
N LEU A 114 -16.85 19.40 18.79
CA LEU A 114 -16.37 20.47 19.66
C LEU A 114 -15.96 21.71 18.87
N TRP A 115 -15.27 21.57 17.75
CA TRP A 115 -14.96 22.67 16.85
C TRP A 115 -16.23 23.36 16.34
N GLY A 116 -17.21 22.60 15.86
CA GLY A 116 -18.49 23.15 15.41
C GLY A 116 -19.24 23.87 16.53
N TRP A 117 -19.23 23.30 17.73
CA TRP A 117 -19.84 23.88 18.92
C TRP A 117 -19.19 25.20 19.34
N THR A 118 -17.87 25.28 19.32
CA THR A 118 -17.09 26.42 19.85
C THR A 118 -16.79 27.52 18.82
N LEU A 119 -16.85 27.23 17.51
CA LEU A 119 -16.57 28.23 16.45
C LEU A 119 -17.73 28.47 15.49
N ILE A 120 -18.36 27.42 14.96
CA ILE A 120 -19.47 27.59 14.00
C ILE A 120 -20.67 28.20 14.73
N ILE A 121 -21.08 27.63 15.86
CA ILE A 121 -22.28 28.09 16.57
C ILE A 121 -22.18 29.57 16.99
N PRO A 122 -21.10 30.07 17.62
CA PRO A 122 -20.94 31.50 17.91
C PRO A 122 -20.98 32.38 16.68
N SER A 123 -20.36 31.95 15.57
CA SER A 123 -20.40 32.70 14.32
C SER A 123 -21.83 32.82 13.77
N MET A 124 -22.66 31.77 13.90
CA MET A 124 -24.07 31.80 13.49
C MET A 124 -24.94 32.67 14.41
N ILE A 125 -24.64 32.68 15.72
CA ILE A 125 -25.33 33.56 16.69
C ILE A 125 -25.02 35.03 16.38
N ASN A 126 -23.76 35.37 16.09
CA ASN A 126 -23.35 36.74 15.77
C ASN A 126 -23.99 37.27 14.48
N GLU A 127 -24.28 36.38 13.51
CA GLU A 127 -25.03 36.71 12.29
C GLU A 127 -26.55 36.73 12.49
N GLY A 128 -27.04 36.47 13.72
CA GLY A 128 -28.46 36.52 14.08
C GLY A 128 -29.28 35.30 13.63
N TRP A 129 -28.62 34.21 13.21
CA TRP A 129 -29.31 32.98 12.78
C TRP A 129 -29.78 32.13 13.97
N LEU A 130 -29.18 32.34 15.14
CA LEU A 130 -29.45 31.61 16.39
C LEU A 130 -29.65 32.60 17.56
N PRO A 131 -30.41 32.23 18.61
CA PRO A 131 -30.68 33.11 19.74
C PRO A 131 -29.42 33.35 20.60
N LEU A 132 -29.24 34.60 21.04
CA LEU A 132 -28.13 35.03 21.91
C LEU A 132 -28.11 34.33 23.29
N SER A 133 -29.26 33.83 23.77
CA SER A 133 -29.35 33.12 25.05
C SER A 133 -28.45 31.88 25.12
N LEU A 134 -28.14 31.26 23.98
CA LEU A 134 -27.24 30.11 23.93
C LEU A 134 -25.78 30.46 24.24
N LEU A 135 -25.37 31.71 23.97
CA LEU A 135 -24.05 32.23 24.25
C LEU A 135 -23.94 32.69 25.71
N GLU A 136 -24.99 33.35 26.22
CA GLU A 136 -25.02 33.92 27.56
C GLU A 136 -25.33 32.90 28.66
N GLU A 137 -26.22 31.92 28.45
CA GLU A 137 -26.61 30.96 29.50
C GLU A 137 -26.00 29.57 29.30
N GLY A 138 -25.46 29.31 28.10
CA GLY A 138 -25.08 27.97 27.68
C GLY A 138 -26.31 27.10 27.36
N PRO A 139 -26.12 25.92 26.76
CA PRO A 139 -27.23 25.02 26.42
C PRO A 139 -27.90 24.55 27.71
N PHE A 140 -29.22 24.66 27.75
CA PHE A 140 -30.05 24.26 28.91
C PHE A 140 -29.67 24.97 30.24
N GLY A 141 -29.01 26.14 30.19
CA GLY A 141 -28.59 26.89 31.37
C GLY A 141 -27.31 26.38 32.05
N ILE A 142 -26.55 25.48 31.39
CA ILE A 142 -25.28 24.97 31.89
C ILE A 142 -24.14 25.92 31.46
N THR A 143 -23.65 26.71 32.40
CA THR A 143 -22.59 27.71 32.17
C THR A 143 -21.26 27.11 31.71
N TRP A 144 -20.98 25.84 32.01
CA TRP A 144 -19.76 25.14 31.58
C TRP A 144 -19.76 24.73 30.09
N LEU A 145 -20.93 24.68 29.44
CA LEU A 145 -21.04 24.32 28.02
C LEU A 145 -21.10 25.54 27.10
N ARG A 146 -20.85 26.75 27.62
CA ARG A 146 -20.81 27.96 26.80
C ARG A 146 -19.78 27.81 25.67
N PRO A 147 -20.16 28.08 24.41
CA PRO A 147 -19.26 27.93 23.26
C PRO A 147 -17.92 28.69 23.34
N GLU A 148 -17.93 29.92 23.88
CA GLU A 148 -16.73 30.76 24.03
C GLU A 148 -16.00 30.56 25.35
N ALA A 149 -16.61 29.81 26.28
CA ALA A 149 -16.18 29.61 27.65
C ALA A 149 -16.30 28.13 28.03
N PHE A 150 -15.91 27.23 27.12
CA PHE A 150 -16.03 25.79 27.33
C PHE A 150 -15.20 25.39 28.55
N LEU A 151 -15.84 24.71 29.51
CA LEU A 151 -15.30 24.35 30.82
C LEU A 151 -14.88 25.55 31.71
N GLY A 152 -15.40 26.75 31.44
CA GLY A 152 -15.18 27.96 32.25
C GLY A 152 -13.84 28.66 32.02
N VAL A 153 -13.21 28.44 30.86
CA VAL A 153 -11.95 29.09 30.48
C VAL A 153 -12.22 30.31 29.60
N ASP A 154 -12.28 31.49 30.22
CA ASP A 154 -12.71 32.74 29.56
C ASP A 154 -11.53 33.64 29.09
N PHE A 155 -10.29 33.24 29.39
CA PHE A 155 -9.10 34.06 29.13
C PHE A 155 -8.57 33.95 27.68
N LEU A 156 -8.96 32.91 26.95
CA LEU A 156 -8.40 32.62 25.63
C LEU A 156 -9.22 33.29 24.51
N PRO A 157 -8.57 33.81 23.45
CA PRO A 157 -9.28 34.22 22.25
C PRO A 157 -10.11 33.05 21.66
N PRO A 158 -11.31 33.30 21.09
CA PRO A 158 -12.24 32.24 20.68
C PRO A 158 -11.64 31.18 19.74
N LEU A 159 -10.80 31.61 18.79
CA LEU A 159 -10.11 30.71 17.86
C LEU A 159 -9.13 29.77 18.58
N ILE A 160 -8.33 30.31 19.51
CA ILE A 160 -7.33 29.53 20.25
C ILE A 160 -8.03 28.58 21.21
N HIS A 161 -9.06 29.06 21.90
CA HIS A 161 -9.89 28.27 22.80
C HIS A 161 -10.49 27.05 22.09
N SER A 162 -11.10 27.27 20.93
CA SER A 162 -11.70 26.20 20.12
C SER A 162 -10.68 25.16 19.68
N VAL A 163 -9.59 25.61 19.03
CA VAL A 163 -8.55 24.71 18.53
C VAL A 163 -7.94 23.90 19.66
N PHE A 164 -7.70 24.51 20.82
CA PHE A 164 -7.16 23.83 21.98
C PHE A 164 -8.06 22.68 22.44
N TRP A 165 -9.34 22.95 22.69
CA TRP A 165 -10.26 21.94 23.20
C TRP A 165 -10.61 20.89 22.14
N SER A 166 -10.85 21.29 20.89
CA SER A 166 -11.15 20.35 19.79
C SER A 166 -9.99 19.39 19.53
N MET A 167 -8.75 19.87 19.61
CA MET A 167 -7.56 19.03 19.45
C MET A 167 -7.29 18.16 20.66
N PHE A 168 -7.41 18.71 21.87
CA PHE A 168 -7.19 17.98 23.10
C PHE A 168 -8.11 16.76 23.18
N PHE A 169 -9.42 16.95 22.98
CA PHE A 169 -10.37 15.85 23.00
C PHE A 169 -10.23 14.91 21.81
N ASN A 170 -9.83 15.39 20.63
CA ASN A 170 -9.56 14.50 19.50
C ASN A 170 -8.40 13.56 19.79
N ILE A 171 -7.27 14.08 20.24
CA ILE A 171 -6.10 13.26 20.59
C ILE A 171 -6.47 12.30 21.72
N LEU A 172 -7.16 12.77 22.76
CA LEU A 172 -7.57 11.94 23.89
C LEU A 172 -8.50 10.80 23.46
N CYS A 173 -9.54 11.09 22.68
CA CYS A 173 -10.47 10.09 22.16
C CYS A 173 -9.79 9.15 21.16
N TYR A 174 -8.83 9.62 20.38
CA TYR A 174 -8.03 8.75 19.50
C TYR A 174 -7.18 7.77 20.32
N ILE A 175 -6.47 8.25 21.33
CA ILE A 175 -5.66 7.41 22.22
C ILE A 175 -6.54 6.41 22.98
N ALA A 176 -7.63 6.87 23.57
CA ALA A 176 -8.57 6.02 24.31
C ALA A 176 -9.19 4.97 23.39
N GLY A 177 -9.74 5.37 22.23
CA GLY A 177 -10.35 4.45 21.28
C GLY A 177 -9.36 3.41 20.73
N SER A 178 -8.10 3.81 20.51
CA SER A 178 -7.04 2.90 20.09
C SER A 178 -6.60 1.93 21.19
N TRP A 179 -6.76 2.31 22.47
CA TRP A 179 -6.47 1.42 23.60
C TRP A 179 -7.59 0.40 23.83
N PHE A 180 -8.85 0.84 23.73
CA PHE A 180 -10.01 -0.04 23.96
C PHE A 180 -10.26 -1.01 22.81
N TYR A 181 -9.93 -0.64 21.57
CA TYR A 181 -10.27 -1.45 20.39
C TYR A 181 -9.04 -2.16 19.80
N HIS A 182 -9.10 -3.49 19.69
CA HIS A 182 -8.05 -4.29 19.08
C HIS A 182 -8.17 -4.24 17.54
N PRO A 183 -7.12 -3.81 16.81
CA PRO A 183 -7.20 -3.63 15.36
C PRO A 183 -7.43 -4.94 14.62
N GLN A 184 -8.22 -4.88 13.53
CA GLN A 184 -8.62 -6.01 12.71
C GLN A 184 -7.41 -6.57 11.93
N LYS A 185 -7.42 -7.87 11.55
CA LYS A 185 -6.25 -8.54 10.95
C LYS A 185 -5.72 -7.83 9.69
N HIS A 186 -6.61 -7.24 8.88
CA HIS A 186 -6.27 -6.51 7.66
C HIS A 186 -5.53 -5.19 7.95
N GLU A 187 -6.00 -4.42 8.94
CA GLU A 187 -5.36 -3.16 9.37
C GLU A 187 -3.94 -3.39 9.87
N ARG A 188 -3.71 -4.48 10.63
CA ARG A 188 -2.37 -4.83 11.12
C ARG A 188 -1.41 -5.18 9.99
N SER A 189 -1.90 -5.77 8.90
CA SER A 189 -1.07 -6.09 7.72
C SER A 189 -0.64 -4.81 7.01
N LEU A 190 -1.59 -3.92 6.75
CA LEU A 190 -1.35 -2.66 6.03
C LEU A 190 -0.43 -1.71 6.80
N THR A 191 -0.63 -1.55 8.12
CA THR A 191 0.27 -0.73 8.95
C THR A 191 1.68 -1.30 8.98
N ARG A 192 1.84 -2.63 8.98
CA ARG A 192 3.16 -3.28 8.95
C ARG A 192 3.85 -3.08 7.62
N GLU A 193 3.14 -3.24 6.51
CA GLU A 193 3.67 -3.06 5.16
C GLU A 193 4.08 -1.61 4.91
N PHE A 194 3.22 -0.65 5.26
CA PHE A 194 3.51 0.77 5.14
C PHE A 194 4.70 1.20 6.01
N LEU A 195 4.76 0.71 7.26
CA LEU A 195 5.87 1.03 8.16
C LEU A 195 7.18 0.36 7.74
N ALA A 196 7.12 -0.87 7.20
CA ALA A 196 8.28 -1.56 6.63
C ALA A 196 8.82 -0.79 5.41
N ALA A 197 7.94 -0.30 4.54
CA ALA A 197 8.33 0.54 3.41
C ALA A 197 8.95 1.88 3.84
N MET A 198 8.42 2.51 4.90
CA MET A 198 8.89 3.82 5.39
C MET A 198 10.21 3.72 6.19
N LEU A 199 10.43 2.62 6.92
CA LEU A 199 11.64 2.37 7.71
C LEU A 199 12.75 1.66 6.93
N SER A 200 12.45 1.11 5.75
CA SER A 200 13.43 0.54 4.83
C SER A 200 14.35 1.63 4.26
N LYS A 201 15.34 2.04 5.04
CA LYS A 201 16.55 2.70 4.52
C LYS A 201 17.34 1.66 3.71
N GLY A 202 17.06 1.69 2.41
CA GLY A 202 17.78 1.03 1.31
C GLY A 202 18.74 -0.09 1.66
N GLN A 203 18.31 -1.35 1.52
CA GLN A 203 19.11 -2.45 0.97
C GLN A 203 18.17 -3.52 0.39
N LEU A 204 17.74 -3.34 -0.86
CA LEU A 204 17.23 -4.42 -1.73
C LEU A 204 18.42 -5.23 -2.28
N SER A 205 19.32 -5.68 -1.42
CA SER A 205 20.49 -6.48 -1.82
C SER A 205 20.51 -7.78 -1.03
N GLY A 206 19.75 -8.75 -1.52
CA GLY A 206 19.81 -10.14 -1.11
C GLY A 206 19.38 -10.99 -2.30
N LYS A 207 20.30 -11.80 -2.84
CA LYS A 207 20.03 -12.71 -3.97
C LYS A 207 18.79 -13.56 -3.66
N ALA A 208 17.76 -13.41 -4.48
CA ALA A 208 16.59 -14.28 -4.48
C ALA A 208 17.03 -15.74 -4.59
N ARG A 209 16.62 -16.59 -3.64
CA ARG A 209 16.66 -18.04 -3.79
C ARG A 209 15.51 -18.48 -4.70
N PRO A 210 15.71 -19.52 -5.53
CA PRO A 210 14.74 -19.92 -6.54
C PRO A 210 13.51 -20.56 -5.88
N THR A 211 12.44 -19.81 -5.73
CA THR A 211 11.12 -20.32 -5.37
C THR A 211 10.31 -20.53 -6.65
N GLY A 212 10.07 -21.80 -7.05
CA GLY A 212 9.07 -22.19 -8.05
C GLY A 212 9.38 -21.82 -9.50
N LEU A 213 10.35 -22.51 -10.13
CA LEU A 213 10.78 -22.29 -11.52
C LEU A 213 9.88 -22.90 -12.61
N ASP A 214 8.85 -23.66 -12.27
CA ASP A 214 8.03 -24.31 -13.30
C ASP A 214 6.88 -23.40 -13.75
N ALA A 215 6.95 -22.97 -15.00
CA ALA A 215 5.85 -22.28 -15.66
C ALA A 215 4.70 -23.27 -15.92
N TYR A 216 3.68 -23.26 -15.06
CA TYR A 216 2.52 -24.18 -15.16
C TYR A 216 1.18 -23.46 -15.37
N ILE A 217 1.15 -22.13 -15.25
CA ILE A 217 -0.09 -21.35 -15.29
C ILE A 217 -0.35 -20.94 -16.74
N ALA A 218 -1.48 -21.36 -17.33
CA ALA A 218 -1.82 -21.00 -18.69
C ALA A 218 -2.11 -19.49 -18.81
N LEU A 219 -1.43 -18.81 -19.74
CA LEU A 219 -1.52 -17.35 -19.88
C LEU A 219 -2.86 -16.91 -20.51
N GLU A 220 -3.33 -17.63 -21.53
CA GLU A 220 -4.52 -17.29 -22.32
C GLU A 220 -5.80 -17.05 -21.50
N PRO A 221 -6.21 -17.92 -20.55
CA PRO A 221 -7.40 -17.65 -19.72
C PRO A 221 -7.24 -16.42 -18.83
N LYS A 222 -6.03 -16.17 -18.30
CA LYS A 222 -5.76 -15.01 -17.44
C LYS A 222 -5.79 -13.69 -18.21
N LEU A 223 -5.35 -13.68 -19.47
CA LEU A 223 -5.48 -12.52 -20.35
C LEU A 223 -6.95 -12.19 -20.63
N LEU A 224 -7.80 -13.20 -20.85
CA LEU A 224 -9.23 -13.00 -21.04
C LEU A 224 -9.92 -12.46 -19.77
N GLU A 225 -9.57 -13.00 -18.60
CA GLU A 225 -10.07 -12.51 -17.31
C GLU A 225 -9.70 -11.04 -17.08
N ALA A 226 -8.46 -10.66 -17.40
CA ALA A 226 -7.96 -9.30 -17.30
C ALA A 226 -8.62 -8.35 -18.31
N TYR A 227 -8.82 -8.80 -19.55
CA TYR A 227 -9.49 -8.02 -20.60
C TYR A 227 -10.91 -7.66 -20.20
N ASP A 228 -11.69 -8.66 -19.80
CA ASP A 228 -13.06 -8.46 -19.33
C ASP A 228 -13.14 -7.48 -18.15
N LEU A 229 -12.15 -7.53 -17.25
CA LEU A 229 -12.07 -6.62 -16.12
C LEU A 229 -11.77 -5.19 -16.58
N LEU A 230 -10.80 -5.01 -17.47
CA LEU A 230 -10.41 -3.69 -17.98
C LEU A 230 -11.51 -3.02 -18.79
N VAL A 231 -12.21 -3.75 -19.66
CA VAL A 231 -13.30 -3.20 -20.50
C VAL A 231 -14.47 -2.65 -19.67
N ARG A 232 -14.63 -3.08 -18.42
CA ARG A 232 -15.66 -2.54 -17.53
C ARG A 232 -15.34 -1.11 -17.05
N TYR A 233 -14.07 -0.74 -17.02
CA TYR A 233 -13.59 0.54 -16.48
C TYR A 233 -12.89 1.43 -17.52
N LEU A 234 -12.44 0.85 -18.63
CA LEU A 234 -11.75 1.52 -19.72
C LEU A 234 -12.45 1.26 -21.05
N SER A 235 -12.20 2.12 -22.05
CA SER A 235 -12.64 1.84 -23.42
C SER A 235 -11.91 0.63 -23.99
N LYS A 236 -12.57 -0.11 -24.91
CA LYS A 236 -12.02 -1.34 -25.52
C LYS A 236 -10.61 -1.14 -26.09
N GLU A 237 -10.39 -0.05 -26.81
CA GLU A 237 -9.09 0.31 -27.39
C GLU A 237 -7.98 0.46 -26.33
N LYS A 238 -8.30 1.05 -25.17
CA LYS A 238 -7.34 1.22 -24.08
C LYS A 238 -7.10 -0.06 -23.30
N ALA A 239 -8.09 -0.94 -23.23
CA ALA A 239 -7.95 -2.25 -22.60
C ALA A 239 -6.99 -3.15 -23.43
N ASP A 240 -7.14 -3.15 -24.75
CA ASP A 240 -6.23 -3.86 -25.66
C ASP A 240 -4.79 -3.31 -25.56
N GLU A 241 -4.63 -1.98 -25.61
CA GLU A 241 -3.31 -1.34 -25.46
C GLU A 241 -2.66 -1.65 -24.10
N ALA A 242 -3.44 -1.66 -23.02
CA ALA A 242 -2.95 -1.96 -21.68
C ALA A 242 -2.47 -3.42 -21.57
N ILE A 243 -3.20 -4.37 -22.14
CA ILE A 243 -2.80 -5.78 -22.11
C ILE A 243 -1.55 -5.99 -22.95
N SER A 244 -1.48 -5.44 -24.17
CA SER A 244 -0.29 -5.54 -25.00
C SER A 244 0.95 -4.99 -24.30
N ARG A 245 0.84 -3.83 -23.64
CA ARG A 245 1.96 -3.26 -22.86
C ARG A 245 2.38 -4.16 -21.71
N ILE A 246 1.43 -4.69 -20.94
CA ILE A 246 1.74 -5.59 -19.82
C ILE A 246 2.44 -6.86 -20.35
N THR A 247 1.94 -7.46 -21.44
CA THR A 247 2.55 -8.68 -22.00
C THR A 247 3.93 -8.44 -22.60
N GLU A 248 4.17 -7.26 -23.18
CA GLU A 248 5.46 -6.83 -23.72
C GLU A 248 6.47 -6.58 -22.59
N ASP A 249 6.08 -5.83 -21.55
CA ASP A 249 6.93 -5.52 -20.39
C ASP A 249 7.33 -6.78 -19.61
N LEU A 250 6.42 -7.74 -19.47
CA LEU A 250 6.69 -9.04 -18.84
C LEU A 250 7.44 -10.01 -19.77
N GLN A 251 7.59 -9.70 -21.06
CA GLN A 251 8.20 -10.58 -22.08
C GLN A 251 7.53 -11.97 -22.15
N VAL A 252 6.21 -12.00 -21.97
CA VAL A 252 5.41 -13.25 -21.92
C VAL A 252 4.61 -13.51 -23.20
N GLU A 253 4.66 -12.62 -24.19
CA GLU A 253 3.87 -12.73 -25.44
C GLU A 253 4.02 -14.07 -26.17
N THR A 254 5.21 -14.69 -26.10
CA THR A 254 5.50 -15.96 -26.77
C THR A 254 5.38 -17.18 -25.86
N LYS A 255 5.04 -16.99 -24.58
CA LYS A 255 4.95 -18.07 -23.59
C LYS A 255 3.51 -18.57 -23.47
N SER A 256 3.32 -19.88 -23.54
CA SER A 256 2.02 -20.52 -23.27
C SER A 256 1.73 -20.63 -21.77
N HIS A 257 2.79 -20.75 -20.96
CA HIS A 257 2.70 -20.88 -19.51
C HIS A 257 3.61 -19.86 -18.82
N ILE A 258 3.13 -19.32 -17.70
CA ILE A 258 3.87 -18.37 -16.84
C ILE A 258 4.10 -18.95 -15.45
N THR A 259 5.11 -18.41 -14.78
CA THR A 259 5.42 -18.71 -13.38
C THR A 259 4.48 -17.94 -12.44
N ILE A 260 4.40 -18.37 -11.19
CA ILE A 260 3.61 -17.68 -10.17
C ILE A 260 4.13 -16.25 -9.87
N ILE A 261 5.42 -16.01 -10.07
CA ILE A 261 6.05 -14.69 -9.88
C ILE A 261 5.64 -13.74 -11.01
N GLU A 262 5.65 -14.23 -12.26
CA GLU A 262 5.17 -13.48 -13.42
C GLU A 262 3.66 -13.19 -13.31
N LEU A 263 2.85 -14.13 -12.80
CA LEU A 263 1.43 -13.89 -12.53
C LEU A 263 1.21 -12.78 -11.49
N MET A 264 2.02 -12.76 -10.42
CA MET A 264 1.96 -11.72 -9.40
C MET A 264 2.30 -10.34 -9.96
N GLU A 265 3.37 -10.23 -10.75
CA GLU A 265 3.72 -8.98 -11.41
C GLU A 265 2.67 -8.56 -12.44
N PHE A 266 2.09 -9.52 -13.18
CA PHE A 266 0.98 -9.27 -14.09
C PHE A 266 -0.23 -8.64 -13.36
N HIS A 267 -0.66 -9.20 -12.22
CA HIS A 267 -1.73 -8.62 -11.42
C HIS A 267 -1.36 -7.26 -10.84
N ARG A 268 -0.12 -7.06 -10.39
CA ARG A 268 0.35 -5.77 -9.86
C ARG A 268 0.32 -4.66 -10.92
N MET A 269 0.74 -4.98 -12.15
CA MET A 269 0.71 -4.04 -13.27
C MET A 269 -0.73 -3.73 -13.71
N LEU A 270 -1.60 -4.75 -13.74
CA LEU A 270 -3.03 -4.58 -13.99
C LEU A 270 -3.67 -3.65 -12.95
N GLU A 271 -3.37 -3.86 -11.67
CA GLU A 271 -3.83 -3.02 -10.56
C GLU A 271 -3.35 -1.58 -10.72
N HIS A 272 -2.10 -1.37 -11.12
CA HIS A 272 -1.54 -0.04 -11.33
C HIS A 272 -2.26 0.73 -12.45
N ILE A 273 -2.58 0.06 -13.56
CA ILE A 273 -3.31 0.69 -14.68
C ILE A 273 -4.74 1.05 -14.26
N LEU A 274 -5.43 0.16 -13.55
CA LEU A 274 -6.77 0.42 -13.00
C LEU A 274 -6.73 1.54 -11.95
N ALA A 275 -5.71 1.56 -11.09
CA ALA A 275 -5.55 2.60 -10.10
C ALA A 275 -5.44 3.99 -10.74
N GLY A 276 -4.88 4.08 -11.95
CA GLY A 276 -4.83 5.30 -12.74
C GLY A 276 -6.21 5.82 -13.21
N SER A 277 -7.20 4.92 -13.38
CA SER A 277 -8.55 5.29 -13.85
C SER A 277 -9.58 5.37 -12.72
N ILE A 278 -9.56 4.43 -11.77
CA ILE A 278 -10.56 4.28 -10.71
C ILE A 278 -10.02 4.51 -9.28
N GLY A 279 -8.70 4.65 -9.12
CA GLY A 279 -8.04 4.82 -7.82
C GLY A 279 -7.59 3.50 -7.18
N ALA A 280 -6.52 3.56 -6.37
CA ALA A 280 -5.82 2.36 -5.87
C ALA A 280 -6.71 1.40 -5.05
N ALA A 281 -7.55 1.91 -4.14
CA ALA A 281 -8.40 1.06 -3.31
C ALA A 281 -9.50 0.34 -4.11
N SER A 282 -10.09 1.02 -5.09
CA SER A 282 -11.11 0.44 -5.97
C SER A 282 -10.50 -0.56 -6.95
N ALA A 283 -9.29 -0.28 -7.46
CA ALA A 283 -8.54 -1.22 -8.29
C ALA A 283 -8.21 -2.52 -7.55
N HIS A 284 -7.76 -2.42 -6.30
CA HIS A 284 -7.48 -3.59 -5.46
C HIS A 284 -8.72 -4.48 -5.28
N THR A 285 -9.84 -3.86 -4.89
CA THR A 285 -11.11 -4.56 -4.66
C THR A 285 -11.62 -5.24 -5.94
N ALA A 286 -11.53 -4.55 -7.09
CA ALA A 286 -11.96 -5.10 -8.38
C ALA A 286 -11.13 -6.32 -8.81
N ILE A 287 -9.83 -6.34 -8.48
CA ILE A 287 -8.96 -7.49 -8.76
C ILE A 287 -9.28 -8.66 -7.82
N GLU A 288 -9.46 -8.40 -6.52
CA GLU A 288 -9.73 -9.44 -5.53
C GLU A 288 -11.07 -10.17 -5.78
N GLU A 289 -12.09 -9.47 -6.28
CA GLU A 289 -13.41 -10.07 -6.54
C GLU A 289 -13.46 -10.93 -7.82
N ARG A 290 -12.66 -10.62 -8.84
CA ARG A 290 -12.80 -11.23 -10.18
C ARG A 290 -11.68 -12.19 -10.55
N ILE A 291 -10.46 -11.96 -10.06
CA ILE A 291 -9.33 -12.82 -10.38
C ILE A 291 -9.38 -14.04 -9.46
N GLN A 292 -9.75 -15.18 -10.04
CA GLN A 292 -9.85 -16.44 -9.31
C GLN A 292 -8.52 -17.17 -9.33
N TYR A 293 -7.97 -17.45 -8.15
CA TYR A 293 -6.80 -18.31 -7.99
C TYR A 293 -7.24 -19.77 -7.87
N ASN A 294 -6.60 -20.65 -8.64
CA ASN A 294 -6.79 -22.09 -8.46
C ASN A 294 -6.20 -22.54 -7.10
N GLU A 295 -6.64 -23.67 -6.53
CA GLU A 295 -6.17 -24.13 -5.20
C GLU A 295 -4.63 -24.25 -5.12
N ARG A 296 -4.00 -24.66 -6.22
CA ARG A 296 -2.54 -24.72 -6.38
C ARG A 296 -1.89 -23.33 -6.43
N GLU A 297 -2.48 -22.40 -7.18
CA GLU A 297 -2.00 -21.01 -7.29
C GLU A 297 -2.10 -20.30 -5.93
N ALA A 298 -3.23 -20.46 -5.23
CA ALA A 298 -3.45 -19.88 -3.90
C ALA A 298 -2.48 -20.43 -2.85
N ALA A 299 -2.15 -21.74 -2.93
CA ALA A 299 -1.16 -22.36 -2.05
C ALA A 299 0.25 -21.83 -2.31
N ASP A 300 0.66 -21.75 -3.58
CA ASP A 300 1.98 -21.23 -3.98
C ASP A 300 2.14 -19.74 -3.64
N LEU A 301 1.08 -18.94 -3.84
CA LEU A 301 1.03 -17.53 -3.44
C LEU A 301 1.17 -17.37 -1.94
N LYS A 302 0.44 -18.16 -1.16
CA LYS A 302 0.53 -18.14 0.30
C LYS A 302 1.91 -18.57 0.78
N ALA A 303 2.55 -19.53 0.11
CA ALA A 303 3.92 -19.95 0.41
C ALA A 303 4.92 -18.82 0.15
N LEU A 304 4.85 -18.16 -1.02
CA LEU A 304 5.68 -16.99 -1.35
C LEU A 304 5.46 -15.84 -0.37
N TYR A 305 4.20 -15.53 -0.06
CA TYR A 305 3.86 -14.48 0.91
C TYR A 305 4.40 -14.82 2.30
N SER A 306 4.30 -16.08 2.73
CA SER A 306 4.86 -16.52 4.01
C SER A 306 6.38 -16.41 4.06
N HIS A 307 7.07 -16.66 2.95
CA HIS A 307 8.52 -16.52 2.86
C HIS A 307 8.93 -15.05 2.94
N ILE A 308 8.31 -14.18 2.14
CA ILE A 308 8.54 -12.72 2.14
C ILE A 308 8.25 -12.14 3.52
N VAL A 309 7.11 -12.50 4.13
CA VAL A 309 6.76 -12.05 5.48
C VAL A 309 7.74 -12.58 6.52
N SER A 310 8.24 -13.81 6.39
CA SER A 310 9.23 -14.36 7.34
C SER A 310 10.58 -13.67 7.22
N GLU A 311 11.02 -13.29 6.01
CA GLU A 311 12.24 -12.51 5.79
C GLU A 311 12.09 -11.09 6.34
N LEU A 312 10.93 -10.44 6.11
CA LEU A 312 10.63 -9.11 6.63
C LEU A 312 10.48 -9.10 8.17
N GLN A 313 9.89 -10.15 8.76
CA GLN A 313 9.77 -10.31 10.21
C GLN A 313 11.08 -10.72 10.86
N GLY A 314 11.91 -11.50 10.16
CA GLY A 314 13.27 -11.87 10.59
C GLY A 314 14.15 -10.64 10.81
N GLN A 315 13.98 -9.60 9.99
CA GLN A 315 14.65 -8.31 10.19
C GLN A 315 14.06 -7.49 11.36
N SER A 316 12.75 -7.57 11.61
CA SER A 316 12.07 -6.81 12.67
C SER A 316 12.29 -7.37 14.08
N ARG A 317 12.55 -8.68 14.23
CA ARG A 317 12.80 -9.34 15.52
C ARG A 317 14.18 -9.05 16.12
N VAL A 318 15.11 -8.49 15.34
CA VAL A 318 16.44 -8.14 15.82
C VAL A 318 16.45 -6.85 16.66
N ASP A 319 15.44 -5.97 16.49
CA ASP A 319 15.42 -4.65 17.15
C ASP A 319 14.60 -4.58 18.45
N GLU A 320 13.63 -5.49 18.70
CA GLU A 320 12.75 -5.38 19.89
C GLU A 320 13.31 -6.00 21.19
N THR A 321 14.47 -6.66 21.18
CA THR A 321 15.08 -7.25 22.39
C THR A 321 16.11 -6.36 23.10
N LYS A 322 16.30 -5.11 22.66
CA LYS A 322 17.25 -4.15 23.29
C LYS A 322 16.56 -3.21 24.27
N SER A 323 15.97 -3.74 25.33
CA SER A 323 15.56 -2.94 26.49
C SER A 323 15.20 -3.80 27.70
N ASP A 324 16.18 -4.52 28.27
CA ASP A 324 16.41 -4.51 29.73
C ASP A 324 17.60 -5.42 30.12
N GLY A 325 18.51 -4.87 30.92
CA GLY A 325 19.26 -5.58 31.96
C GLY A 325 20.11 -6.83 31.65
N GLY A 326 20.35 -7.25 30.40
CA GLY A 326 21.06 -8.51 30.09
C GLY A 326 22.20 -8.42 29.06
N GLY A 327 22.69 -7.22 28.77
CA GLY A 327 23.57 -6.95 27.61
C GLY A 327 24.88 -7.75 27.54
N TYR A 328 25.50 -8.08 28.68
CA TYR A 328 26.77 -8.80 28.67
C TYR A 328 26.63 -10.31 28.47
N LEU A 329 25.54 -10.92 28.96
CA LEU A 329 25.30 -12.36 28.81
C LEU A 329 24.85 -12.70 27.38
N PHE A 330 24.10 -11.80 26.75
CA PHE A 330 23.66 -11.97 25.35
C PHE A 330 24.80 -11.71 24.35
N LEU A 331 25.71 -10.77 24.64
CA LEU A 331 26.90 -10.57 23.82
C LEU A 331 27.82 -11.80 23.85
N ASP A 332 28.01 -12.41 25.03
CA ASP A 332 28.80 -13.65 25.17
C ASP A 332 28.14 -14.82 24.42
N GLN A 333 26.81 -14.91 24.49
CA GLN A 333 26.06 -15.93 23.76
C GLN A 333 26.12 -15.71 22.23
N MET A 334 26.04 -14.46 21.75
CA MET A 334 26.21 -14.14 20.33
C MET A 334 27.64 -14.40 19.85
N GLN A 335 28.64 -14.08 20.67
CA GLN A 335 30.05 -14.37 20.37
C GLN A 335 30.25 -15.89 20.23
N SER A 336 29.69 -16.68 21.15
CA SER A 336 29.77 -18.15 21.08
C SER A 336 29.07 -18.73 19.84
N GLN A 337 27.95 -18.12 19.41
CA GLN A 337 27.26 -18.54 18.20
C GLN A 337 28.07 -18.20 16.94
N ILE A 338 28.75 -17.05 16.92
CA ILE A 338 29.63 -16.68 15.82
C ILE A 338 30.80 -17.66 15.75
N ASP A 339 31.42 -18.01 16.88
CA ASP A 339 32.53 -18.97 16.94
C ASP A 339 32.09 -20.37 16.47
N ASP A 340 30.91 -20.83 16.87
CA ASP A 340 30.34 -22.11 16.42
C ASP A 340 30.01 -22.10 14.91
N LEU A 341 29.47 -20.99 14.39
CA LEU A 341 29.20 -20.81 12.97
C LEU A 341 30.49 -20.78 12.15
N GLU A 342 31.53 -20.09 12.61
CA GLU A 342 32.85 -20.09 11.97
C GLU A 342 33.47 -21.50 11.97
N ALA A 343 33.34 -22.24 13.07
CA ALA A 343 33.78 -23.63 13.14
C ALA A 343 33.02 -24.54 12.18
N GLN A 344 31.70 -24.34 12.02
CA GLN A 344 30.90 -25.08 11.04
C GLN A 344 31.29 -24.75 9.60
N VAL A 345 31.46 -23.47 9.26
CA VAL A 345 31.90 -23.03 7.92
C VAL A 345 33.27 -23.61 7.60
N SER A 346 34.20 -23.61 8.56
CA SER A 346 35.53 -24.22 8.40
C SER A 346 35.46 -25.73 8.15
N ARG A 347 34.59 -26.44 8.88
CA ARG A 347 34.36 -27.89 8.66
C ARG A 347 33.76 -28.16 7.28
N GLN A 348 32.76 -27.39 6.87
CA GLN A 348 32.15 -27.54 5.54
C GLN A 348 33.16 -27.26 4.43
N LYS A 349 34.00 -26.23 4.58
CA LYS A 349 35.05 -25.91 3.61
C LYS A 349 36.06 -27.07 3.45
N LYS A 350 36.49 -27.69 4.56
CA LYS A 350 37.34 -28.90 4.51
C LYS A 350 36.63 -30.09 3.86
N GLN A 351 35.33 -30.25 4.08
CA GLN A 351 34.56 -31.31 3.41
C GLN A 351 34.47 -31.08 1.90
N ILE A 352 34.27 -29.82 1.47
CA ILE A 352 34.26 -29.45 0.05
C ILE A 352 35.63 -29.74 -0.58
N GLU A 353 36.74 -29.29 0.03
CA GLU A 353 38.09 -29.59 -0.46
C GLU A 353 38.36 -31.09 -0.56
N ALA A 354 37.90 -31.89 0.41
CA ALA A 354 38.04 -33.34 0.37
C ALA A 354 37.19 -34.00 -0.72
N LEU A 355 36.02 -33.44 -1.04
CA LEU A 355 35.16 -33.90 -2.13
C LEU A 355 35.74 -33.51 -3.50
N GLU A 356 36.28 -32.30 -3.63
CA GLU A 356 36.98 -31.83 -4.84
C GLU A 356 38.18 -32.73 -5.14
N ALA A 357 39.02 -33.03 -4.15
CA ALA A 357 40.16 -33.94 -4.33
C ALA A 357 39.73 -35.35 -4.77
N LYS A 358 38.60 -35.86 -4.25
CA LYS A 358 38.03 -37.14 -4.72
C LYS A 358 37.51 -37.06 -6.15
N LEU A 359 36.94 -35.92 -6.54
CA LEU A 359 36.42 -35.68 -7.88
C LEU A 359 37.58 -35.65 -8.90
N ASP A 360 38.67 -34.96 -8.57
CA ASP A 360 39.89 -34.92 -9.39
C ASP A 360 40.49 -36.31 -9.57
N GLN A 361 40.58 -37.10 -8.50
CA GLN A 361 41.06 -38.48 -8.60
C GLN A 361 40.18 -39.34 -9.53
N ARG A 362 38.85 -39.15 -9.47
CA ARG A 362 37.91 -39.84 -10.37
C ARG A 362 38.06 -39.37 -11.83
N TYR A 363 38.32 -38.09 -12.06
CA TYR A 363 38.60 -37.59 -13.41
C TYR A 363 39.87 -38.20 -13.99
N GLU A 364 40.92 -38.34 -13.18
CA GLU A 364 42.17 -38.98 -13.58
C GLU A 364 41.97 -40.48 -13.90
N GLU A 365 41.19 -41.20 -13.09
CA GLU A 365 40.80 -42.59 -13.39
C GLU A 365 40.04 -42.70 -14.72
N ILE A 366 39.03 -41.86 -14.93
CA ILE A 366 38.23 -41.85 -16.17
C ILE A 366 39.11 -41.51 -17.38
N PHE A 367 40.05 -40.59 -17.23
CA PHE A 367 41.00 -40.24 -18.27
C PHE A 367 41.87 -41.45 -18.65
N ASN A 368 42.44 -42.14 -17.66
CA ASN A 368 43.23 -43.34 -17.89
C ASN A 368 42.42 -44.45 -18.58
N TYR A 369 41.17 -44.68 -18.17
CA TYR A 369 40.28 -45.62 -18.85
C TYR A 369 40.02 -45.23 -20.30
N ARG A 370 39.82 -43.94 -20.61
CA ARG A 370 39.65 -43.49 -22.01
C ARG A 370 40.90 -43.75 -22.84
N VAL A 371 42.08 -43.47 -22.29
CA VAL A 371 43.36 -43.72 -22.97
C VAL A 371 43.53 -45.22 -23.25
N GLU A 372 43.20 -46.08 -22.28
CA GLU A 372 43.27 -47.53 -22.44
C GLU A 372 42.28 -48.05 -23.50
N VAL A 373 41.03 -47.60 -23.47
CA VAL A 373 40.01 -47.92 -24.49
C VAL A 373 40.48 -47.48 -25.88
N GLN A 374 41.08 -46.29 -25.99
CA GLN A 374 41.60 -45.80 -27.26
C GLN A 374 42.77 -46.64 -27.77
N LYS A 375 43.67 -47.08 -26.88
CA LYS A 375 44.78 -47.98 -27.21
C LYS A 375 44.27 -49.33 -27.70
N LEU A 376 43.31 -49.95 -26.98
CA LEU A 376 42.69 -51.22 -27.37
C LEU A 376 41.96 -51.11 -28.72
N LYS A 377 41.31 -49.97 -28.98
CA LYS A 377 40.64 -49.72 -30.27
C LYS A 377 41.64 -49.65 -31.42
N VAL A 378 42.75 -48.92 -31.24
CA VAL A 378 43.84 -48.87 -32.23
C VAL A 378 44.43 -50.26 -32.46
N GLU A 379 44.68 -51.01 -31.40
CA GLU A 379 45.22 -52.38 -31.49
C GLU A 379 44.26 -53.31 -32.25
N SER A 380 42.96 -53.29 -31.93
CA SER A 380 41.93 -54.02 -32.66
C SER A 380 41.87 -53.63 -34.14
N ASP A 381 41.95 -52.33 -34.46
CA ASP A 381 41.94 -51.87 -35.86
C ASP A 381 43.21 -52.32 -36.61
N THR A 382 44.38 -52.34 -35.96
CA THR A 382 45.60 -52.87 -36.57
C THR A 382 45.54 -54.38 -36.80
N LEU A 383 44.99 -55.15 -35.85
CA LEU A 383 44.79 -56.59 -35.98
C LEU A 383 43.79 -56.91 -37.10
N ARG A 384 42.69 -56.16 -37.21
CA ARG A 384 41.72 -56.28 -38.31
C ARG A 384 42.35 -56.01 -39.68
N LYS A 385 43.21 -55.00 -39.79
CA LYS A 385 43.94 -54.72 -41.03
C LYS A 385 44.88 -55.87 -41.41
N ARG A 386 45.63 -56.42 -40.46
CA ARG A 386 46.49 -57.60 -40.71
C ARG A 386 45.68 -58.82 -41.15
N LEU A 387 44.53 -59.07 -40.52
CA LEU A 387 43.65 -60.18 -40.91
C LEU A 387 43.08 -59.99 -42.33
N ALA A 388 42.74 -58.75 -42.70
CA ALA A 388 42.26 -58.42 -44.03
C ALA A 388 43.37 -58.60 -45.08
N GLU A 389 44.61 -58.19 -44.78
CA GLU A 389 45.78 -58.40 -45.64
C GLU A 389 46.06 -59.90 -45.86
N ASP A 390 46.02 -60.72 -44.80
CA ASP A 390 46.18 -62.18 -44.91
C ASP A 390 45.08 -62.81 -45.76
N SER A 391 43.81 -62.38 -45.61
CA SER A 391 42.68 -62.88 -46.41
C SER A 391 42.68 -62.49 -47.89
N THR A 392 43.50 -61.50 -48.27
CA THR A 392 43.70 -61.09 -49.68
C THR A 392 44.91 -61.75 -50.34
N SER A 393 45.67 -62.55 -49.57
CA SER A 393 46.88 -63.25 -50.02
C SER A 393 46.69 -64.76 -50.26
N GLU A 394 45.50 -65.29 -49.97
CA GLU A 394 44.96 -66.55 -50.50
C GLU A 394 44.09 -66.27 -51.74
#